data_AF-A0A3P3WA46-F1
#
_entry.id   AF-A0A3P3WA46-F1
#
_cell.length_a   1.000
_cell.length_b   1.000
_cell.length_c   1.000
_cell.angle_alpha   90.00
_cell.angle_beta   90.00
_cell.angle_gamma   90.00
#
_symmetry.space_group_name_H-M   'P 1'
#
loop_
_entity.id
_entity.type
_entity.pdbx_description
1 polymer ?
#
loop_
_entity_poly.entity_id
_entity_poly.type
_entity_poly.pdbx_seq_one_letter_code
_entity_poly.pdbx_strand_id
1 'polypeptide(L)'
;MKDNGQATKFIEVKGTVKEKPTFYLTANEWSYFLKNRDHYEIYRVFNCDDENRIKCYHIENLLENLLNQKVVPYLLTPEILKEERLFLTILNIK
;
A
#
# COMPACT_ATOMS: atom_id res chain seq x y z
N MET A 1 4.62 -27.31 17.92
CA MET A 1 4.87 -25.99 18.55
C MET A 1 3.54 -25.27 18.54
N LYS A 2 3.14 -24.66 19.66
CA LYS A 2 1.82 -24.02 19.79
C LYS A 2 1.80 -22.78 18.91
N ASP A 3 0.88 -22.76 17.96
CA ASP A 3 0.56 -21.57 17.19
C ASP A 3 -0.32 -20.71 18.10
N ASN A 4 0.21 -19.62 18.64
CA ASN A 4 -0.46 -18.83 19.68
C ASN A 4 -1.63 -17.98 19.12
N GLY A 5 -2.06 -18.23 17.87
CA GLY A 5 -3.04 -17.42 17.15
C GLY A 5 -2.53 -16.00 16.81
N GLN A 6 -1.22 -15.76 16.89
CA GLN A 6 -0.64 -14.45 16.60
C GLN A 6 -0.52 -14.27 15.08
N ALA A 7 -1.13 -13.20 14.56
CA ALA A 7 -1.06 -12.88 13.14
C ALA A 7 0.40 -12.69 12.72
N THR A 8 0.82 -13.42 11.69
CA THR A 8 2.19 -13.37 11.14
C THR A 8 2.35 -12.29 10.07
N LYS A 9 1.25 -11.79 9.52
CA LYS A 9 1.19 -10.79 8.45
C LYS A 9 -0.05 -9.93 8.60
N PHE A 10 0.08 -8.66 8.27
CA PHE A 10 -1.04 -7.71 8.21
C PHE A 10 -1.14 -7.20 6.79
N ILE A 11 -2.28 -7.46 6.14
CA ILE A 11 -2.47 -7.17 4.72
C ILE A 11 -3.49 -6.06 4.56
N GLU A 12 -3.07 -4.95 3.98
CA GLU A 12 -3.92 -3.83 3.59
C GLU A 12 -4.23 -3.88 2.09
N VAL A 13 -5.50 -3.76 1.71
CA VAL A 13 -5.91 -3.80 0.30
C VAL A 13 -6.37 -2.42 -0.15
N LYS A 14 -5.71 -1.85 -1.15
CA LYS A 14 -6.07 -0.54 -1.73
C LYS A 14 -6.43 -0.69 -3.20
N GLY A 15 -7.72 -0.55 -3.52
CA GLY A 15 -8.24 -0.57 -4.89
C GLY A 15 -8.17 0.78 -5.60
N THR A 16 -8.18 0.77 -6.94
CA THR A 16 -8.37 1.96 -7.77
C THR A 16 -8.91 1.59 -9.16
N VAL A 17 -9.73 2.47 -9.73
CA VAL A 17 -10.41 2.33 -11.04
C VAL A 17 -9.46 2.53 -12.23
N LYS A 18 -8.22 2.97 -11.99
CA LYS A 18 -7.20 3.19 -13.03
C LYS A 18 -5.85 2.71 -12.55
N GLU A 19 -4.87 2.63 -13.44
CA GLU A 19 -3.48 2.27 -13.09
C GLU A 19 -2.72 3.41 -12.39
N LYS A 20 -3.33 4.01 -11.36
CA LYS A 20 -2.72 5.11 -10.60
C LYS A 20 -1.74 4.58 -9.55
N PRO A 21 -0.43 4.87 -9.68
CA PRO A 21 0.58 4.33 -8.77
C PRO A 21 0.52 4.91 -7.37
N THR A 22 -0.04 6.10 -7.23
CA THR A 22 -0.22 6.77 -5.95
C THR A 22 -1.46 6.23 -5.23
N PHE A 23 -1.27 5.92 -3.96
CA PHE A 23 -2.31 5.58 -3.00
C PHE A 23 -2.07 6.37 -1.70
N TYR A 24 -2.92 6.18 -0.71
CA TYR A 24 -2.73 6.79 0.59
C TYR A 24 -3.01 5.80 1.71
N LEU A 25 -2.41 6.08 2.86
CA LEU A 25 -2.81 5.55 4.15
C LEU A 25 -3.47 6.69 4.94
N THR A 26 -4.56 6.40 5.65
CA THR A 26 -5.11 7.33 6.65
C THR A 26 -4.15 7.45 7.85
N ALA A 27 -4.32 8.46 8.69
CA ALA A 27 -3.51 8.61 9.91
C ALA A 27 -3.56 7.36 10.83
N ASN A 28 -4.71 6.71 10.92
CA ASN A 28 -4.88 5.47 11.68
C ASN A 28 -4.17 4.28 11.02
N GLU A 29 -4.30 4.13 9.71
CA GLU A 29 -3.61 3.08 8.95
C GLU A 29 -2.10 3.24 9.01
N TRP A 30 -1.60 4.48 8.89
CA TRP A 30 -0.18 4.80 9.06
C TRP A 30 0.32 4.45 10.46
N SER A 31 -0.43 4.82 11.50
CA SER A 31 -0.09 4.47 12.88
C SER A 31 -0.10 2.95 13.11
N TYR A 32 -1.02 2.23 12.45
CA TYR A 32 -1.08 0.78 12.51
C TYR A 32 0.09 0.12 11.78
N PHE A 33 0.45 0.62 10.60
CA PHE A 33 1.66 0.24 9.88
C PHE A 33 2.89 0.38 10.79
N LEU A 34 3.09 1.54 11.42
CA LEU A 34 4.27 1.76 12.27
C LEU A 34 4.38 0.76 13.44
N LYS A 35 3.25 0.34 14.01
CA LYS A 35 3.21 -0.67 15.09
C LYS A 35 3.53 -2.09 14.61
N ASN A 36 3.27 -2.38 13.34
CA ASN A 36 3.38 -3.72 12.76
C ASN A 36 4.36 -3.80 11.58
N ARG A 37 5.26 -2.81 11.48
CA ARG A 37 6.06 -2.50 10.29
C ARG A 37 6.91 -3.65 9.74
N ASP A 38 7.26 -4.61 10.59
CA ASP A 38 8.07 -5.77 10.20
C ASP A 38 7.27 -6.81 9.40
N HIS A 39 5.93 -6.74 9.45
CA HIS A 39 5.01 -7.73 8.85
C HIS A 39 3.82 -7.07 8.12
N TYR A 40 3.93 -5.79 7.74
CA TYR A 40 2.85 -5.04 7.11
C TYR A 40 3.00 -5.01 5.59
N GLU A 41 2.02 -5.56 4.91
CA GLU A 41 1.98 -5.74 3.45
C GLU A 41 0.85 -4.91 2.84
N ILE A 42 1.00 -4.52 1.58
CA ILE A 42 -0.07 -3.86 0.81
C ILE A 42 -0.33 -4.63 -0.48
N TYR A 43 -1.60 -4.94 -0.76
CA TYR A 43 -2.06 -5.28 -2.10
C TYR A 43 -2.69 -4.07 -2.76
N ARG A 44 -2.11 -3.64 -3.88
CA ARG A 44 -2.74 -2.70 -4.80
C ARG A 44 -3.55 -3.48 -5.81
N VAL A 45 -4.82 -3.12 -5.93
CA VAL A 45 -5.70 -3.64 -6.98
C VAL A 45 -5.97 -2.50 -7.94
N PHE A 46 -5.55 -2.63 -9.18
CA PHE A 46 -5.77 -1.67 -10.25
C PHE A 46 -6.92 -2.11 -11.14
N ASN A 47 -7.52 -1.15 -11.83
CA ASN A 47 -8.63 -1.36 -12.77
C ASN A 47 -9.79 -2.13 -12.11
N CYS A 48 -10.14 -1.79 -10.86
CA CYS A 48 -11.17 -2.49 -10.08
C CYS A 48 -12.59 -2.39 -10.67
N ASP A 49 -12.78 -1.56 -11.70
CA ASP A 49 -14.02 -1.35 -12.45
C ASP A 49 -14.16 -2.27 -13.67
N ASP A 50 -13.11 -3.02 -14.04
CA ASP A 50 -13.11 -3.90 -15.21
C ASP A 50 -12.48 -5.25 -14.89
N GLU A 51 -13.32 -6.27 -14.73
CA GLU A 51 -12.93 -7.64 -14.39
C GLU A 51 -11.90 -8.26 -15.35
N ASN A 52 -11.87 -7.82 -16.62
CA ASN A 52 -10.95 -8.34 -17.62
C ASN A 52 -9.57 -7.66 -17.56
N ARG A 53 -9.44 -6.57 -16.82
CA ARG A 53 -8.20 -5.77 -16.70
C ARG A 53 -7.70 -5.61 -15.27
N ILE A 54 -8.32 -6.28 -14.30
CA ILE A 54 -7.87 -6.27 -12.90
C ILE A 54 -6.40 -6.70 -12.84
N LYS A 55 -5.56 -5.85 -12.24
CA LYS A 55 -4.15 -6.14 -11.97
C LYS A 55 -3.87 -6.01 -10.48
N CYS A 56 -3.27 -7.04 -9.89
CA CYS A 56 -2.81 -7.01 -8.51
C CYS A 56 -1.31 -6.76 -8.45
N TYR A 57 -0.88 -5.89 -7.54
CA TYR A 57 0.53 -5.66 -7.24
C TYR A 57 0.74 -5.77 -5.72
N HIS A 58 1.65 -6.65 -5.32
CA HIS A 58 1.92 -6.97 -3.93
C HIS A 58 3.18 -6.27 -3.44
N ILE A 59 3.04 -5.51 -2.36
CA ILE A 59 4.12 -4.91 -1.59
C ILE A 59 4.30 -5.78 -0.33
N GLU A 60 5.20 -6.76 -0.40
CA GLU A 60 5.41 -7.77 0.66
C GLU A 60 5.82 -7.19 2.01
N ASN A 61 6.65 -6.14 2.03
CA ASN A 61 6.99 -5.43 3.26
C ASN A 61 7.06 -3.93 2.96
N LEU A 62 6.10 -3.16 3.48
CA LEU A 62 6.02 -1.73 3.17
C LEU A 62 7.26 -0.96 3.65
N LEU A 63 7.80 -1.29 4.83
CA LEU A 63 8.98 -0.61 5.36
C LEU A 63 10.21 -0.84 4.48
N GLU A 64 10.47 -2.08 4.10
CA GLU A 64 11.58 -2.41 3.20
C GLU A 64 11.41 -1.70 1.84
N ASN A 65 10.20 -1.65 1.30
CA ASN A 65 9.93 -0.97 0.04
C ASN A 65 10.10 0.56 0.14
N LEU A 66 9.81 1.16 1.29
CA LEU A 66 10.11 2.57 1.57
C LEU A 66 11.62 2.81 1.65
N LEU A 67 12.35 1.98 2.41
CA LEU A 67 13.81 2.10 2.58
C LEU A 67 14.56 1.90 1.27
N ASN A 68 14.10 0.97 0.43
CA ASN A 68 14.65 0.70 -0.90
C ASN A 68 14.12 1.65 -2.00
N GLN A 69 13.32 2.66 -1.64
CA GLN A 69 12.75 3.64 -2.57
C GLN A 69 11.91 3.03 -3.70
N LYS A 70 11.35 1.83 -3.51
CA LYS A 70 10.36 1.24 -4.41
C LYS A 70 8.98 1.89 -4.24
N VAL A 71 8.69 2.30 -3.01
CA VAL A 71 7.54 3.12 -2.63
C VAL A 71 8.07 4.41 -2.00
N VAL A 72 7.47 5.55 -2.31
CA VAL A 72 7.94 6.86 -1.85
C VAL A 72 6.81 7.76 -1.35
N PRO A 73 7.06 8.64 -0.35
CA PRO A 73 6.02 9.49 0.24
C PRO A 73 5.87 10.83 -0.49
N TYR A 74 5.86 10.80 -1.83
CA TYR A 74 5.64 11.98 -2.65
C TYR A 74 4.82 11.61 -3.91
N LEU A 75 4.28 12.64 -4.54
CA LEU A 75 3.45 12.51 -5.74
C LEU A 75 4.31 12.62 -7.01
N LEU A 76 3.93 11.87 -8.05
CA LEU A 76 4.49 12.01 -9.39
C LEU A 76 3.62 12.89 -10.31
N THR A 77 2.37 13.13 -9.92
CA THR A 77 1.41 13.95 -10.65
C THR A 77 0.66 14.85 -9.68
N PRO A 78 0.16 16.02 -10.11
CA PRO A 78 -0.71 16.86 -9.29
C PRO A 78 -1.95 16.09 -8.82
N GLU A 79 -2.31 16.24 -7.54
CA GLU A 79 -3.44 15.56 -6.91
C GLU A 79 -4.13 16.47 -5.89
N ILE A 80 -5.44 16.30 -5.73
CA ILE A 80 -6.19 16.94 -4.64
C ILE A 80 -5.97 16.13 -3.36
N LEU A 81 -5.26 16.73 -2.41
CA LEU A 81 -4.99 16.09 -1.12
C LEU A 81 -6.21 16.21 -0.20
N LYS A 82 -6.40 15.19 0.64
CA LYS A 82 -7.32 15.27 1.78
C LYS A 82 -6.49 15.18 3.05
N GLU A 83 -6.94 15.88 4.09
CA GLU A 83 -6.37 15.84 5.42
C GLU A 83 -6.25 14.41 5.98
N GLU A 84 -5.33 14.23 6.92
CA GLU A 84 -5.08 12.95 7.61
C GLU A 84 -4.73 11.78 6.68
N ARG A 85 -4.09 12.07 5.54
CA ARG A 85 -3.64 11.05 4.59
C ARG A 85 -2.17 11.22 4.26
N LEU A 86 -1.41 10.13 4.44
CA LEU A 86 -0.06 10.01 3.91
C LEU A 86 -0.14 9.41 2.51
N PHE A 87 0.28 10.17 1.50
CA PHE A 87 0.32 9.70 0.13
C PHE A 87 1.62 8.97 -0.15
N LEU A 88 1.50 7.80 -0.78
CA LEU A 88 2.59 6.90 -1.14
C LEU A 88 2.48 6.59 -2.63
N THR A 89 3.60 6.57 -3.35
CA THR A 89 3.64 6.28 -4.79
C THR A 89 4.61 5.15 -5.08
N ILE A 90 4.20 4.20 -5.93
CA ILE A 90 5.06 3.14 -6.45
C ILE A 90 5.82 3.69 -7.66
N LEU A 91 7.16 3.67 -7.64
CA LEU A 91 7.96 4.27 -8.72
C LEU A 91 8.01 3.41 -9.99
N ASN A 92 7.90 2.08 -9.86
CA ASN A 92 7.98 1.14 -10.99
C ASN A 92 6.94 0.03 -10.83
N ILE A 93 5.71 0.26 -11.31
CA ILE A 93 4.72 -0.81 -11.45
C ILE A 93 5.12 -1.62 -12.68
N LYS A 94 5.73 -2.80 -12.45
CA LYS A 94 5.90 -3.81 -13.49
C LYS A 94 4.55 -4.48 -13.75
#